data_AF-A0AAP6H089-F1
#
_entry.id   AF-A0AAP6H089-F1
#
_cell.length_a   1.000
_cell.length_b   1.000
_cell.length_c   1.000
_cell.angle_alpha   90.00
_cell.angle_beta   90.00
_cell.angle_gamma   90.00
#
_symmetry.space_group_name_H-M   'P 1'
#
loop_
_entity.id
_entity.type
_entity.pdbx_description
1 polymer ?
#
loop_
_entity_poly.entity_id
_entity_poly.type
_entity_poly.pdbx_seq_one_letter_code
_entity_poly.pdbx_strand_id
1 'polypeptide(L)'
;MSAQNNPFPITLDTMVVTSEYITGGRLPVLYVSREVDEEEETWQFHCGNGDFAMERMQLVRLDSILRVDDTLVAIAQLSAGHCAVRESINAQWKVEALPED
;
A
#
# COMPACT_ATOMS: atom_id res chain seq x y z
N MET A 1 -3.35 -6.46 -25.77
CA MET A 1 -2.89 -5.91 -24.48
C MET A 1 -3.97 -6.21 -23.48
N SER A 2 -3.80 -7.24 -22.66
CA SER A 2 -4.81 -7.58 -21.67
C SER A 2 -4.82 -6.46 -20.63
N ALA A 3 -5.94 -5.76 -20.48
CA ALA A 3 -6.12 -4.84 -19.37
C ALA A 3 -5.84 -5.63 -18.10
N GLN A 4 -4.80 -5.26 -17.35
CA GLN A 4 -4.66 -5.75 -15.98
C GLN A 4 -5.93 -5.30 -15.27
N ASN A 5 -6.75 -6.27 -14.87
CA ASN A 5 -7.99 -6.01 -14.18
C ASN A 5 -7.63 -5.43 -12.81
N ASN A 6 -7.64 -4.10 -12.68
CA ASN A 6 -7.27 -3.40 -11.46
C ASN A 6 -8.34 -3.68 -10.38
N PRO A 7 -8.01 -4.43 -9.31
CA PRO A 7 -8.97 -4.77 -8.28
C PRO A 7 -9.12 -3.67 -7.22
N PHE A 8 -8.34 -2.59 -7.28
CA PHE A 8 -8.42 -1.49 -6.31
C PHE A 8 -9.58 -0.54 -6.65
N PRO A 9 -10.17 0.14 -5.64
CA PRO A 9 -11.20 1.16 -5.85
C PRO A 9 -10.67 2.48 -6.44
N ILE A 10 -9.36 2.58 -6.67
CA ILE A 10 -8.66 3.73 -7.25
C ILE A 10 -8.00 3.34 -8.59
N THR A 11 -7.65 4.31 -9.44
CA THR A 11 -7.03 4.03 -10.74
C THR A 11 -5.55 3.64 -10.61
N LEU A 12 -5.02 2.89 -11.59
CA LEU A 12 -3.62 2.43 -11.59
C LEU A 12 -2.59 3.57 -11.64
N ASP A 13 -2.97 4.75 -12.12
CA ASP A 13 -2.16 5.96 -12.18
C ASP A 13 -2.35 6.89 -10.97
N THR A 14 -3.23 6.54 -10.02
CA THR A 14 -3.37 7.25 -8.74
C THR A 14 -2.03 7.22 -7.98
N MET A 15 -1.66 8.36 -7.39
CA MET A 15 -0.46 8.49 -6.57
C MET A 15 -0.71 7.91 -5.19
N VAL A 16 0.22 7.10 -4.71
CA VAL A 16 0.18 6.45 -3.40
C VAL A 16 1.48 6.72 -2.64
N VAL A 17 1.39 6.70 -1.32
CA VAL A 17 2.52 6.96 -0.43
C VAL A 17 3.33 5.68 -0.22
N THR A 18 4.65 5.77 -0.35
CA THR A 18 5.56 4.66 -0.03
C THR A 18 6.92 5.19 0.40
N SER A 19 7.88 4.30 0.66
CA SER A 19 9.28 4.65 0.91
C SER A 19 10.20 4.12 -0.20
N GLU A 20 11.37 4.74 -0.34
CA GLU A 20 12.42 4.29 -1.27
C GLU A 20 12.93 2.87 -1.00
N TYR A 21 12.73 2.38 0.23
CA TYR A 21 13.05 1.00 0.59
C TYR A 21 12.28 -0.02 -0.25
N ILE A 22 11.03 0.29 -0.62
CA ILE A 22 10.16 -0.57 -1.44
C ILE A 22 10.49 -0.41 -2.93
N THR A 23 10.53 0.83 -3.42
CA THR A 23 10.66 1.08 -4.88
C THR A 23 12.06 0.77 -5.42
N GLY A 24 13.09 0.83 -4.58
CA GLY A 24 14.44 0.37 -4.91
C GLY A 24 14.61 -1.16 -4.94
N GLY A 25 13.53 -1.93 -4.74
CA GLY A 25 13.52 -3.40 -4.72
C GLY A 25 14.15 -4.02 -3.48
N ARG A 26 14.31 -3.26 -2.38
CA ARG A 26 15.15 -3.66 -1.25
C ARG A 26 14.38 -4.17 -0.02
N LEU A 27 13.06 -3.97 0.08
CA LEU A 27 12.22 -4.57 1.13
C LEU A 27 10.78 -4.85 0.63
N PRO A 28 10.12 -5.91 1.14
CA PRO A 28 8.73 -6.23 0.80
C PRO A 28 7.74 -5.23 1.43
N VAL A 29 6.54 -5.14 0.89
CA VAL A 29 5.44 -4.44 1.55
C VAL A 29 4.91 -5.30 2.69
N LEU A 30 4.93 -4.81 3.93
CA LEU A 30 4.47 -5.53 5.11
C LEU A 30 3.29 -4.85 5.81
N TYR A 31 3.01 -3.59 5.46
CA TYR A 31 1.93 -2.79 5.99
C TYR A 31 1.29 -1.99 4.87
N VAL A 32 -0.04 -1.99 4.81
CA VAL A 32 -0.83 -1.16 3.90
C VAL A 32 -1.91 -0.46 4.71
N SER A 33 -2.08 0.85 4.57
CA SER A 33 -3.24 1.57 5.11
C SER A 33 -4.05 2.22 4.02
N ARG A 34 -5.37 2.25 4.23
CA ARG A 34 -6.31 3.04 3.45
C ARG A 34 -6.98 4.03 4.38
N GLU A 35 -6.42 5.23 4.43
CA GLU A 35 -6.93 6.34 5.22
C GLU A 35 -7.88 7.15 4.35
N VAL A 36 -8.98 7.59 4.96
CA VAL A 36 -9.97 8.45 4.31
C VAL A 36 -10.29 9.54 5.30
N ASP A 37 -10.03 10.78 4.91
CA ASP A 37 -10.50 11.97 5.62
C ASP A 37 -11.71 12.57 4.88
N GLU A 38 -12.14 13.77 5.27
CA GLU A 38 -13.33 14.42 4.71
C GLU A 38 -13.21 14.72 3.20
N GLU A 39 -11.98 14.82 2.66
CA GLU A 39 -11.73 15.32 1.31
C GLU A 39 -10.81 14.40 0.47
N GLU A 40 -9.99 13.57 1.09
CA GLU A 40 -8.96 12.77 0.44
C GLU A 40 -8.92 11.30 0.91
N GLU A 41 -8.73 10.39 -0.04
CA GLU A 41 -8.41 8.99 0.21
C GLU A 41 -6.92 8.77 -0.05
N THR A 42 -6.20 8.30 0.96
CA THR A 42 -4.76 8.04 0.87
C THR A 42 -4.47 6.55 1.08
N TRP A 43 -3.80 5.96 0.08
CA TRP A 43 -3.20 4.63 0.22
C TRP A 43 -1.72 4.76 0.57
N GLN A 44 -1.30 4.04 1.60
CA GLN A 44 0.10 3.97 2.01
C GLN A 44 0.62 2.53 2.00
N PHE A 45 1.85 2.33 1.52
CA PHE A 45 2.52 1.04 1.43
C PHE A 45 3.89 1.11 2.09
N HIS A 46 4.08 0.36 3.18
CA HIS A 46 5.26 0.42 4.04
C HIS A 46 5.91 -0.95 4.24
N CYS A 47 7.22 -0.95 4.51
CA CYS A 47 8.02 -2.16 4.66
C CYS A 47 8.17 -2.63 6.13
N GLY A 48 7.50 -1.99 7.08
CA GLY A 48 7.49 -2.40 8.49
C GLY A 48 8.83 -2.24 9.22
N ASN A 49 9.76 -1.43 8.70
CA ASN A 49 11.07 -1.19 9.33
C ASN A 49 11.03 -0.09 10.41
N GLY A 50 9.89 0.59 10.59
CA GLY A 50 9.72 1.67 11.56
C GLY A 50 10.38 3.01 11.16
N ASP A 51 10.91 3.13 9.94
CA ASP A 51 11.49 4.37 9.42
C ASP A 51 10.46 5.10 8.55
N PHE A 52 9.98 6.24 9.05
CA PHE A 52 9.01 7.11 8.39
C PHE A 52 9.60 8.51 8.14
N ALA A 53 10.92 8.63 8.05
CA ALA A 53 11.57 9.91 7.76
C ALA A 53 11.09 10.44 6.39
N MET A 54 10.59 11.69 6.36
CA MET A 54 10.02 12.27 5.13
C MET A 54 10.98 12.27 3.93
N GLU A 55 12.29 12.33 4.16
CA GLU A 55 13.32 12.24 3.13
C GLU A 55 13.42 10.86 2.45
N ARG A 56 12.88 9.80 3.08
CA ARG A 56 12.76 8.45 2.51
C ARG A 56 11.41 8.21 1.84
N MET A 57 10.43 9.06 2.10
CA MET A 57 9.07 8.95 1.61
C MET A 57 8.95 9.47 0.18
N GLN A 58 8.08 8.85 -0.61
CA GLN A 58 7.84 9.23 -1.99
C GLN A 58 6.40 8.95 -2.41
N LEU A 59 5.95 9.70 -3.41
CA LEU A 59 4.72 9.43 -4.13
C LEU A 59 5.04 8.69 -5.44
N VAL A 60 4.38 7.56 -5.64
CA VAL A 60 4.48 6.78 -6.87
C VAL A 60 3.11 6.36 -7.35
N ARG A 61 3.00 5.95 -8.62
CA ARG A 61 1.77 5.38 -9.15
C ARG A 61 1.48 4.03 -8.50
N LEU A 62 0.21 3.71 -8.25
CA LEU A 62 -0.22 2.40 -7.76
C LEU A 62 0.34 1.25 -8.62
N ASP A 63 0.33 1.38 -9.94
CA ASP A 63 0.88 0.35 -10.83
C ASP A 63 2.39 0.10 -10.66
N SER A 64 3.12 1.05 -10.09
CA SER A 64 4.54 0.89 -9.79
C SER A 64 4.74 0.02 -8.55
N ILE A 65 3.85 0.17 -7.55
CA ILE A 65 3.82 -0.71 -6.38
C ILE A 65 3.36 -2.13 -6.73
N LEU A 66 2.31 -2.27 -7.53
CA LEU A 66 1.81 -3.60 -7.96
C LEU A 66 2.83 -4.38 -8.82
N ARG A 67 3.77 -3.67 -9.48
CA ARG A 67 4.90 -4.30 -10.17
C ARG A 67 6.00 -4.79 -9.22
N VAL A 68 6.13 -4.19 -8.04
CA VAL A 68 7.05 -4.64 -6.98
C VAL A 68 6.46 -5.82 -6.23
N ASP A 69 5.15 -5.81 -6.00
CA ASP A 69 4.46 -6.80 -5.19
C ASP A 69 3.05 -7.07 -5.71
N ASP A 70 2.89 -8.13 -6.50
CA ASP A 70 1.61 -8.51 -7.09
C ASP A 70 0.65 -9.16 -6.09
N THR A 71 1.15 -9.61 -4.93
CA THR A 71 0.33 -10.22 -3.87
C THR A 71 -0.60 -9.21 -3.20
N LEU A 72 -0.35 -7.90 -3.40
CA LEU A 72 -1.20 -6.81 -2.92
C LEU A 72 -2.62 -6.84 -3.47
N VAL A 73 -2.86 -7.54 -4.59
CA VAL A 73 -4.23 -7.74 -5.12
C VAL A 73 -5.16 -8.43 -4.11
N ALA A 74 -4.61 -9.20 -3.15
CA ALA A 74 -5.38 -9.85 -2.10
C ALA A 74 -6.03 -8.87 -1.11
N ILE A 75 -5.50 -7.65 -0.99
CA ILE A 75 -6.00 -6.59 -0.09
C ILE A 75 -6.54 -5.38 -0.86
N ALA A 76 -6.79 -5.52 -2.17
CA ALA A 76 -7.26 -4.42 -2.99
C ALA A 76 -8.63 -3.85 -2.58
N GLN A 77 -9.42 -4.65 -1.87
CA GLN A 77 -10.73 -4.27 -1.31
C GLN A 77 -10.64 -3.88 0.17
N LEU A 78 -9.45 -3.48 0.66
CA LEU A 78 -9.28 -2.96 2.02
C LEU A 78 -10.29 -1.84 2.28
N SER A 79 -11.04 -1.97 3.37
CA SER A 79 -12.02 -0.96 3.77
C SER A 79 -11.33 0.34 4.14
N ALA A 80 -12.02 1.47 3.93
CA ALA A 80 -11.57 2.75 4.45
C ALA A 80 -11.38 2.69 5.97
N GLY A 81 -10.38 3.40 6.49
CA GLY A 81 -10.05 3.39 7.92
C GLY A 81 -9.48 2.06 8.42
N HIS A 82 -8.94 1.22 7.54
CA HIS A 82 -8.31 -0.04 7.92
C HIS A 82 -6.86 -0.12 7.43
N CYS A 83 -6.09 -0.97 8.11
CA CYS A 83 -4.79 -1.41 7.67
C CYS A 83 -4.74 -2.92 7.46
N ALA A 84 -3.81 -3.37 6.64
CA ALA A 84 -3.45 -4.76 6.46
C ALA A 84 -1.97 -4.94 6.78
N VAL A 85 -1.66 -5.91 7.64
CA VAL A 85 -0.30 -6.23 8.08
C VAL A 85 0.05 -7.69 7.80
N ARG A 86 1.31 -7.96 7.49
CA ARG A 86 1.83 -9.33 7.34
C ARG A 86 3.29 -9.43 7.75
N GLU A 87 3.72 -10.64 8.10
CA GLU A 87 5.07 -10.89 8.62
C GLU A 87 6.13 -11.03 7.51
N SER A 88 5.73 -11.43 6.30
CA SER A 88 6.60 -11.58 5.13
C SER A 88 5.77 -11.60 3.83
N ILE A 89 6.41 -11.56 2.67
CA ILE A 89 5.73 -11.55 1.36
C ILE A 89 4.80 -12.76 1.13
N ASN A 90 5.06 -13.89 1.79
CA ASN A 90 4.27 -15.12 1.68
C ASN A 90 3.31 -15.32 2.86
N ALA A 91 3.31 -14.44 3.85
CA ALA A 91 2.41 -14.53 4.99
C ALA A 91 1.02 -14.01 4.62
N GLN A 92 -0.01 -14.53 5.30
CA GLN A 92 -1.36 -14.01 5.17
C GLN A 92 -1.45 -12.59 5.74
N TRP A 93 -2.27 -11.76 5.09
CA TRP A 93 -2.63 -10.44 5.58
C TRP A 93 -3.58 -10.57 6.77
N LYS A 94 -3.30 -9.82 7.84
CA LYS A 94 -4.19 -9.57 8.97
C LYS A 94 -4.74 -8.16 8.79
N VAL A 95 -6.06 -8.02 8.79
CA VAL A 95 -6.73 -6.73 8.60
C VAL A 95 -7.20 -6.23 9.96
N GLU A 96 -6.92 -4.96 10.24
CA GLU A 96 -7.22 -4.29 11.50
C GLU A 96 -7.82 -2.91 11.22
N ALA A 97 -8.71 -2.43 12.08
CA ALA A 97 -9.19 -1.06 12.01
C ALA A 97 -8.08 -0.11 12.48
N LEU A 98 -7.92 1.01 11.77
CA LEU A 98 -7.10 2.10 12.27
C LEU A 98 -7.78 2.73 13.49
N PRO A 99 -7.01 3.23 14.48
CA PRO A 99 -7.59 3.98 15.57
C PRO A 99 -8.33 5.21 15.03
N GLU A 100 -9.55 5.44 15.50
CA GLU A 100 -10.24 6.72 15.33
C GLU A 100 -9.52 7.74 16.23
N ASP A 101 -9.02 8.83 15.64
CA ASP A 101 -8.39 9.94 16.36
C ASP A 101 -9.35 10.67 17.32
#